data_AF-T0ZJ05-F1
#
_entry.id   AF-T0ZJ05-F1
#
_cell.length_a   1.000
_cell.length_b   1.000
_cell.length_c   1.000
_cell.angle_alpha   90.00
_cell.angle_beta   90.00
_cell.angle_gamma   90.00
#
_symmetry.space_group_name_H-M   'P 1'
#
loop_
_entity.id
_entity.type
_entity.pdbx_description
1 polymer ?
#
loop_
_entity_poly.entity_id
_entity_poly.type
_entity_poly.pdbx_seq_one_letter_code
_entity_poly.pdbx_strand_id
1 'polypeptide(L)'
;MLAKAGDVGAFITSAEWMDVNYGSALRQLLLDELGGIALHVLEPTVEAFPGTATTAAITCFRVGETAEPVRVRSVGELERLNGLAKGADIPREQLHAAPRWSIIIRPSAPATAGDIDLGELFRVHRGQVTGANDIWIAGEHAKGLPDRVKLPSVTKAKDLIQAGAHLHSTEVLRRVIDLPAELDDFTKEERRRISAFLSWAKLNGADQSYIAQHRKAWWSVGLKAPAPILCTYMARRPPQFTLNACDARHINIAHGLYPRQPLADGTMARLVTWLNENVNRGSGRT
;
A
#
# COMPACT_ATOMS: atom_id res chain seq x y z
N MET A 1 -18.82 28.98 -1.45
CA MET A 1 -18.10 28.76 -0.17
C MET A 1 -18.84 29.53 0.92
N LEU A 2 -19.04 28.97 2.12
CA LEU A 2 -19.74 29.68 3.22
C LEU A 2 -18.83 30.70 3.94
N ALA A 3 -17.51 30.57 3.81
CA ALA A 3 -16.52 31.44 4.42
C ALA A 3 -16.32 32.73 3.60
N LYS A 4 -15.88 33.78 4.29
CA LYS A 4 -15.56 35.10 3.76
C LYS A 4 -14.06 35.39 3.90
N ALA A 5 -13.54 36.32 3.09
CA ALA A 5 -12.16 36.77 3.20
C ALA A 5 -11.84 37.23 4.63
N GLY A 6 -10.71 36.77 5.17
CA GLY A 6 -10.28 37.00 6.54
C GLY A 6 -10.75 35.95 7.56
N ASP A 7 -11.72 35.10 7.22
CA ASP A 7 -12.15 34.02 8.10
C ASP A 7 -10.99 33.05 8.34
N VAL A 8 -10.82 32.66 9.60
CA VAL A 8 -9.81 31.69 10.02
C VAL A 8 -10.46 30.37 10.40
N GLY A 9 -9.79 29.28 10.08
CA GLY A 9 -10.26 27.96 10.45
C GLY A 9 -9.14 26.95 10.59
N ALA A 10 -9.48 25.84 11.23
CA ALA A 10 -8.61 24.68 11.33
C ALA A 10 -9.43 23.40 11.18
N PHE A 11 -8.87 22.41 10.48
CA PHE A 11 -9.44 21.08 10.38
C PHE A 11 -8.38 20.02 10.68
N ILE A 12 -8.84 18.89 11.20
CA ILE A 12 -8.02 17.70 11.43
C ILE A 12 -8.50 16.62 10.47
N THR A 13 -7.60 16.09 9.65
CA THR A 13 -7.89 15.03 8.67
C THR A 13 -6.86 13.92 8.78
N SER A 14 -7.11 12.78 8.12
CA SER A 14 -6.03 11.83 7.81
C SER A 14 -4.93 12.53 7.03
N ALA A 15 -3.66 12.16 7.24
CA ALA A 15 -2.55 12.77 6.52
C ALA A 15 -2.37 12.19 5.10
N GLU A 16 -3.12 11.15 4.72
CA GLU A 16 -2.97 10.40 3.46
C GLU A 16 -3.06 11.28 2.20
N TRP A 17 -3.90 12.31 2.22
CA TRP A 17 -4.11 13.22 1.08
C TRP A 17 -2.83 13.94 0.65
N MET A 18 -1.77 13.98 1.48
CA MET A 18 -0.53 14.66 1.15
C MET A 18 0.26 13.94 0.04
N ASP A 19 0.08 12.63 -0.10
CA ASP A 19 0.93 11.78 -0.95
C ASP A 19 0.19 11.05 -2.06
N VAL A 20 -1.13 10.94 -1.95
CA VAL A 20 -1.99 10.27 -2.94
C VAL A 20 -2.46 11.22 -4.04
N ASN A 21 -2.77 10.63 -5.20
CA ASN A 21 -3.17 11.39 -6.39
C ASN A 21 -4.49 12.14 -6.17
N TYR A 22 -5.50 11.52 -5.54
CA TYR A 22 -6.78 12.18 -5.27
C TYR A 22 -6.65 13.35 -4.30
N GLY A 23 -5.57 13.40 -3.51
CA GLY A 23 -5.28 14.49 -2.59
C GLY A 23 -4.78 15.77 -3.27
N SER A 24 -4.52 15.75 -4.59
CA SER A 24 -4.13 16.94 -5.34
C SER A 24 -5.17 18.05 -5.23
N ALA A 25 -6.46 17.70 -5.27
CA ALA A 25 -7.56 18.65 -5.12
C ALA A 25 -7.55 19.32 -3.74
N LEU A 26 -7.19 18.58 -2.68
CA LEU A 26 -7.11 19.15 -1.33
C LEU A 26 -5.87 20.03 -1.15
N ARG A 27 -4.73 19.65 -1.74
CA ARG A 27 -3.52 20.49 -1.80
C ARG A 27 -3.82 21.81 -2.50
N GLN A 28 -4.52 21.76 -3.64
CA GLN A 28 -4.92 22.94 -4.40
C GLN A 28 -5.92 23.79 -3.64
N LEU A 29 -6.99 23.20 -3.11
CA LEU A 29 -7.98 23.90 -2.28
C LEU A 29 -7.32 24.63 -1.11
N LEU A 30 -6.35 23.98 -0.45
CA LEU A 30 -5.66 24.59 0.68
C LEU A 30 -4.85 25.82 0.26
N LEU A 31 -4.08 25.72 -0.82
CA LEU A 31 -3.20 26.82 -1.24
C LEU A 31 -3.97 27.93 -1.95
N ASP A 32 -4.89 27.61 -2.85
CA ASP A 32 -5.48 28.60 -3.75
C ASP A 32 -6.76 29.22 -3.21
N GLU A 33 -7.60 28.43 -2.56
CA GLU A 33 -8.97 28.83 -2.22
C GLU A 33 -9.11 29.21 -0.74
N LEU A 34 -8.56 28.37 0.15
CA LEU A 34 -8.69 28.57 1.61
C LEU A 34 -7.61 29.47 2.21
N GLY A 35 -6.48 29.65 1.52
CA GLY A 35 -5.36 30.43 2.04
C GLY A 35 -4.67 29.75 3.23
N GLY A 36 -4.14 28.54 3.00
CA GLY A 36 -3.43 27.77 4.02
C GLY A 36 -2.30 28.58 4.66
N ILE A 37 -2.25 28.58 5.99
CA ILE A 37 -1.24 29.29 6.80
C ILE A 37 -0.37 28.34 7.61
N ALA A 38 -0.88 27.15 7.94
CA ALA A 38 -0.09 26.14 8.65
C ALA A 38 -0.54 24.71 8.35
N LEU A 39 0.41 23.79 8.39
CA LEU A 39 0.22 22.35 8.27
C LEU A 39 1.09 21.61 9.29
N HIS A 40 0.45 21.04 10.31
CA HIS A 40 1.11 20.25 11.36
C HIS A 40 0.75 18.79 11.20
N VAL A 41 1.74 17.92 11.04
CA VAL A 41 1.51 16.50 10.76
C VAL A 41 2.06 15.66 11.89
N LEU A 42 1.18 14.88 12.51
CA LEU A 42 1.57 13.94 13.55
C LEU A 42 2.35 12.77 12.95
N GLU A 43 3.40 12.34 13.63
CA GLU A 43 4.16 11.14 13.26
C GLU A 43 3.26 9.89 13.29
N PRO A 44 3.44 8.90 12.38
CA PRO A 44 2.61 7.70 12.32
C PRO A 44 2.62 6.87 13.60
N THR A 45 3.63 7.10 14.46
CA THR A 45 3.76 6.50 15.78
C THR A 45 2.91 7.20 16.85
N VAL A 46 2.44 8.43 16.60
CA VAL A 46 1.58 9.20 17.50
C VAL A 46 0.13 8.80 17.31
N GLU A 47 -0.52 8.40 18.40
CA GLU A 47 -1.94 8.11 18.41
C GLU A 47 -2.75 9.41 18.57
N ALA A 48 -3.18 9.97 17.43
CA ALA A 48 -3.98 11.20 17.42
C ALA A 48 -5.37 11.02 18.05
N PHE A 49 -5.96 9.85 17.82
CA PHE A 49 -7.30 9.49 18.27
C PHE A 49 -7.24 8.09 18.90
N PRO A 50 -7.38 7.97 20.23
CA PRO A 50 -7.29 6.69 20.94
C PRO A 50 -8.16 5.60 20.32
N GLY A 51 -7.59 4.43 20.05
CA GLY A 51 -8.25 3.29 19.43
C GLY A 51 -8.31 3.33 17.90
N THR A 52 -7.79 4.38 17.26
CA THR A 52 -7.87 4.58 15.81
C THR A 52 -6.49 4.59 15.18
N ALA A 53 -6.23 3.65 14.26
CA ALA A 53 -4.98 3.59 13.51
C ALA A 53 -5.04 4.49 12.27
N THR A 54 -5.01 5.80 12.47
CA THR A 54 -4.96 6.82 11.40
C THR A 54 -3.79 7.76 11.61
N THR A 55 -3.22 8.23 10.51
CA THR A 55 -2.37 9.42 10.53
C THR A 55 -3.23 10.66 10.75
N ALA A 56 -2.62 11.77 11.15
CA ALA A 56 -3.34 13.02 11.36
C ALA A 56 -2.55 14.22 10.84
N ALA A 57 -3.25 15.10 10.14
CA ALA A 57 -2.78 16.41 9.71
C ALA A 57 -3.73 17.48 10.24
N ILE A 58 -3.17 18.50 10.87
CA ILE A 58 -3.88 19.69 11.33
C ILE A 58 -3.54 20.81 10.36
N THR A 59 -4.56 21.25 9.63
CA THR A 59 -4.42 22.31 8.63
C THR A 59 -5.10 23.55 9.14
N CYS A 60 -4.40 24.67 9.12
CA CYS A 60 -4.93 25.99 9.43
C CYS A 60 -4.96 26.84 8.17
N PHE A 61 -6.00 27.65 8.04
CA PHE A 61 -6.19 28.51 6.88
C PHE A 61 -6.76 29.87 7.29
N ARG A 62 -6.51 30.87 6.43
CA ARG A 62 -7.13 32.18 6.47
C ARG A 62 -7.60 32.52 5.07
N VAL A 63 -8.90 32.63 4.89
CA VAL A 63 -9.50 32.80 3.56
C VAL A 63 -9.01 34.09 2.90
N GLY A 64 -8.51 33.97 1.66
CA GLY A 64 -7.92 35.07 0.91
C GLY A 64 -6.42 35.30 1.17
N GLU A 65 -5.78 34.52 2.05
CA GLU A 65 -4.33 34.55 2.21
C GLU A 65 -3.62 33.92 1.01
N THR A 66 -2.71 34.67 0.38
CA THR A 66 -1.98 34.25 -0.82
C THR A 66 -0.49 34.61 -0.79
N ALA A 67 -0.05 35.43 0.16
CA ALA A 67 1.29 36.00 0.15
C ALA A 67 2.25 35.28 1.11
N GLU A 68 1.78 35.01 2.34
CA GLU A 68 2.64 34.47 3.37
C GLU A 68 3.00 32.99 3.10
N PRO A 69 4.21 32.55 3.50
CA PRO A 69 4.58 31.14 3.45
C PRO A 69 3.69 30.31 4.38
N VAL A 70 3.63 29.00 4.10
CA VAL A 70 2.87 28.07 4.94
C VAL A 70 3.80 27.52 6.02
N ARG A 71 3.39 27.65 7.28
CA ARG A 71 4.11 27.08 8.43
C ARG A 71 3.95 25.57 8.46
N VAL A 72 5.01 24.83 8.22
CA VAL A 72 4.99 23.36 8.20
C VAL A 72 5.74 22.77 9.39
N ARG A 73 5.17 21.72 10.00
CA ARG A 73 5.79 21.05 11.14
C ARG A 73 5.47 19.55 11.19
N SER A 74 6.48 18.71 11.35
CA SER A 74 6.32 17.33 11.83
C SER A 74 6.28 17.30 13.36
N VAL A 75 5.35 16.55 13.93
CA VAL A 75 5.12 16.47 15.38
C VAL A 75 5.22 15.03 15.84
N GLY A 76 6.31 14.71 16.56
CA GLY A 76 6.57 13.37 17.08
C GLY A 76 5.90 13.00 18.40
N GLU A 77 5.33 13.98 19.11
CA GLU A 77 4.68 13.81 20.42
C GLU A 77 3.53 14.82 20.52
N LEU A 78 2.37 14.40 21.04
CA LEU A 78 1.16 15.24 21.09
C LEU A 78 1.36 16.47 21.98
N GLU A 79 2.07 16.30 23.09
CA GLU A 79 2.44 17.35 24.04
C GLU A 79 3.32 18.43 23.39
N ARG A 80 3.99 18.12 22.27
CA ARG A 80 4.80 19.11 21.55
C ARG A 80 4.00 20.00 20.61
N LEU A 81 2.70 19.74 20.40
CA LEU A 81 1.84 20.68 19.69
C LEU A 81 1.94 22.04 20.38
N ASN A 82 1.52 22.17 21.64
CA ASN A 82 1.65 23.39 22.46
C ASN A 82 1.45 24.68 21.64
N GLY A 83 0.39 24.70 20.82
CA GLY A 83 0.09 25.74 19.82
C GLY A 83 0.37 25.32 18.37
N LEU A 84 0.00 26.19 17.41
CA LEU A 84 0.14 25.93 15.96
C LEU A 84 1.07 26.94 15.26
N ALA A 85 1.87 27.67 16.04
CA ALA A 85 2.74 28.74 15.55
C ALA A 85 4.19 28.30 15.25
N LYS A 86 4.62 27.14 15.76
CA LYS A 86 5.97 26.60 15.54
C LYS A 86 6.05 25.87 14.20
N GLY A 87 7.25 25.75 13.64
CA GLY A 87 7.50 25.06 12.37
C GLY A 87 8.51 25.83 11.52
N ALA A 88 8.70 25.36 10.30
CA ALA A 88 9.46 26.05 9.27
C ALA A 88 8.50 26.74 8.29
N ASP A 89 8.86 27.92 7.81
CA ASP A 89 8.13 28.58 6.74
C ASP A 89 8.53 27.98 5.39
N ILE A 90 7.54 27.41 4.69
CA ILE A 90 7.72 26.85 3.36
C ILE A 90 7.07 27.79 2.34
N PRO A 91 7.83 28.27 1.34
CA PRO A 91 7.28 29.06 0.25
C PRO A 91 6.12 28.33 -0.45
N ARG A 92 5.04 29.05 -0.74
CA ARG A 92 3.86 28.49 -1.41
C ARG A 92 4.22 27.85 -2.75
N GLU A 93 5.11 28.48 -3.51
CA GLU A 93 5.61 27.94 -4.79
C GLU A 93 6.25 26.56 -4.64
N GLN A 94 6.98 26.31 -3.54
CA GLN A 94 7.56 25.00 -3.26
C GLN A 94 6.47 23.95 -3.00
N LEU A 95 5.40 24.32 -2.30
CA LEU A 95 4.25 23.43 -2.07
C LEU A 95 3.45 23.19 -3.36
N HIS A 96 3.31 24.19 -4.24
CA HIS A 96 2.69 24.02 -5.56
C HIS A 96 3.50 23.09 -6.46
N ALA A 97 4.83 23.27 -6.48
CA ALA A 97 5.72 22.48 -7.33
C ALA A 97 5.85 21.02 -6.87
N ALA A 98 5.62 20.75 -5.59
CA ALA A 98 5.77 19.41 -5.03
C ALA A 98 4.51 18.54 -5.30
N PRO A 99 4.66 17.40 -6.01
CA PRO A 99 3.52 16.51 -6.26
C PRO A 99 3.02 15.82 -4.99
N ARG A 100 3.86 15.79 -3.94
CA ARG A 100 3.64 15.17 -2.64
C ARG A 100 4.24 16.03 -1.54
N TRP A 101 3.54 16.19 -0.43
CA TRP A 101 3.99 17.09 0.63
C TRP A 101 4.72 16.40 1.77
N SER A 102 4.62 15.07 1.93
CA SER A 102 5.33 14.40 3.03
C SER A 102 6.84 14.60 2.99
N ILE A 103 7.45 14.73 1.81
CA ILE A 103 8.89 15.01 1.67
C ILE A 103 9.29 16.42 2.08
N ILE A 104 8.34 17.37 2.05
CA ILE A 104 8.56 18.74 2.55
C ILE A 104 8.45 18.73 4.08
N ILE A 105 7.44 18.03 4.59
CA ILE A 105 7.13 17.97 6.03
C ILE A 105 8.18 17.15 6.79
N ARG A 106 8.61 16.04 6.19
CA ARG A 106 9.64 15.13 6.66
C ARG A 106 10.64 14.91 5.53
N PRO A 107 11.60 15.83 5.37
CA PRO A 107 12.71 15.61 4.47
C PRO A 107 13.39 14.29 4.85
N SER A 108 13.58 13.42 3.87
CA SER A 108 14.43 12.25 4.06
C SER A 108 15.83 12.72 4.48
N ALA A 109 16.49 11.96 5.34
CA ALA A 109 17.91 12.18 5.59
C ALA A 109 18.66 12.18 4.25
N PRO A 110 19.67 13.06 4.06
CA PRO A 110 20.50 13.02 2.87
C PRO A 110 21.07 11.62 2.70
N ALA A 111 20.95 11.06 1.49
CA ALA A 111 21.60 9.79 1.18
C ALA A 111 23.11 9.93 1.42
N THR A 112 23.68 8.98 2.15
CA THR A 112 25.13 8.92 2.34
C THR A 112 25.77 8.38 1.07
N ALA A 113 27.02 8.78 0.79
CA ALA A 113 27.76 8.22 -0.33
C ALA A 113 27.84 6.68 -0.20
N GLY A 114 27.24 5.95 -1.14
CA GLY A 114 27.16 4.49 -1.14
C GLY A 114 25.79 3.91 -0.83
N ASP A 115 24.80 4.72 -0.42
CA ASP A 115 23.41 4.29 -0.30
C ASP A 115 22.82 4.00 -1.70
N ILE A 116 21.95 2.99 -1.77
CA ILE A 116 21.27 2.58 -3.01
C ILE A 116 19.77 2.55 -2.74
N ASP A 117 18.99 3.18 -3.62
CA ASP A 117 17.53 3.08 -3.52
C ASP A 117 17.08 1.64 -3.80
N LEU A 118 16.22 1.10 -2.94
CA LEU A 118 15.66 -0.25 -3.15
C LEU A 118 14.97 -0.38 -4.52
N GLY A 119 14.43 0.72 -5.06
CA GLY A 119 13.83 0.79 -6.39
C GLY A 119 14.82 0.66 -7.56
N GLU A 120 16.11 0.90 -7.33
CA GLU A 120 17.20 0.66 -8.30
C GLU A 120 17.52 -0.83 -8.42
N LEU A 121 17.37 -1.59 -7.33
CA LEU A 121 17.63 -3.02 -7.29
C LEU A 121 16.39 -3.85 -7.65
N PHE A 122 15.19 -3.38 -7.26
CA PHE A 122 13.96 -4.15 -7.40
C PHE A 122 12.86 -3.40 -8.13
N ARG A 123 12.07 -4.15 -8.89
CA ARG A 123 10.70 -3.76 -9.26
C ARG A 123 9.79 -4.20 -8.14
N VAL A 124 9.03 -3.26 -7.60
CA VAL A 124 8.05 -3.53 -6.55
C VAL A 124 6.67 -3.60 -7.18
N HIS A 125 5.96 -4.69 -6.90
CA HIS A 125 4.58 -4.86 -7.36
C HIS A 125 3.68 -5.20 -6.19
N ARG A 126 2.56 -4.49 -6.09
CA ARG A 126 1.47 -4.91 -5.21
C ARG A 126 0.91 -6.25 -5.70
N GLY A 127 0.57 -7.12 -4.75
CA GLY A 127 -0.12 -8.37 -5.04
C GLY A 127 -1.48 -8.15 -5.68
N GLN A 128 -1.98 -9.20 -6.34
CA GLN A 128 -3.18 -9.09 -7.17
C GLN A 128 -4.45 -8.93 -6.32
N VAL A 129 -5.39 -8.11 -6.80
CA VAL A 129 -6.71 -7.97 -6.17
C VAL A 129 -7.64 -9.03 -6.73
N THR A 130 -8.23 -9.86 -5.87
CA THR A 130 -9.15 -10.93 -6.29
C THR A 130 -10.52 -10.40 -6.69
N GLY A 131 -11.00 -9.33 -6.04
CA GLY A 131 -12.33 -8.75 -6.22
C GLY A 131 -13.43 -9.45 -5.41
N ALA A 132 -13.25 -10.72 -5.07
CA ALA A 132 -14.18 -11.52 -4.25
C ALA A 132 -13.41 -12.66 -3.54
N ASN A 133 -12.86 -12.38 -2.36
CA ASN A 133 -12.01 -13.35 -1.65
C ASN A 133 -12.73 -14.67 -1.36
N ASP A 134 -14.00 -14.64 -0.97
CA ASP A 134 -14.77 -15.85 -0.63
C ASP A 134 -15.03 -16.77 -1.84
N ILE A 135 -14.88 -16.24 -3.06
CA ILE A 135 -15.02 -16.97 -4.31
C ILE A 135 -13.66 -17.48 -4.78
N TRP A 136 -12.66 -16.60 -4.83
CA TRP A 136 -11.36 -16.89 -5.44
C TRP A 136 -10.35 -17.54 -4.50
N ILE A 137 -10.54 -17.49 -3.18
CA ILE A 137 -9.76 -18.29 -2.24
C ILE A 137 -10.44 -19.65 -2.11
N ALA A 138 -9.71 -20.72 -2.41
CA ALA A 138 -10.23 -22.07 -2.44
C ALA A 138 -10.78 -22.50 -1.07
N GLY A 139 -12.01 -23.00 -1.10
CA GLY A 139 -12.70 -23.66 0.00
C GLY A 139 -13.44 -24.90 -0.49
N GLU A 140 -14.54 -25.25 0.16
CA GLU A 140 -15.39 -26.39 -0.20
C GLU A 140 -15.87 -26.33 -1.66
N HIS A 141 -16.26 -25.14 -2.12
CA HIS A 141 -16.73 -24.87 -3.49
C HIS A 141 -15.69 -25.15 -4.57
N ALA A 142 -14.40 -25.19 -4.19
CA ALA A 142 -13.28 -25.40 -5.10
C ALA A 142 -12.79 -26.85 -5.17
N LYS A 143 -13.38 -27.78 -4.40
CA LYS A 143 -12.94 -29.19 -4.35
C LYS A 143 -12.96 -29.88 -5.71
N GLY A 144 -13.92 -29.53 -6.56
CA GLY A 144 -14.03 -30.06 -7.92
C GLY A 144 -12.98 -29.52 -8.89
N LEU A 145 -12.35 -28.38 -8.60
CA LEU A 145 -11.40 -27.76 -9.52
C LEU A 145 -10.07 -28.52 -9.59
N PRO A 146 -9.40 -28.51 -10.77
CA PRO A 146 -8.06 -29.09 -10.92
C PRO A 146 -7.06 -28.48 -9.94
N ASP A 147 -6.13 -29.27 -9.42
CA ASP A 147 -5.11 -28.76 -8.49
C ASP A 147 -4.19 -27.72 -9.12
N ARG A 148 -3.94 -27.81 -10.42
CA ARG A 148 -3.08 -26.88 -11.17
C ARG A 148 -3.59 -25.43 -11.20
N VAL A 149 -4.87 -25.18 -10.92
CA VAL A 149 -5.43 -23.82 -10.86
C VAL A 149 -5.50 -23.27 -9.43
N LYS A 150 -5.13 -24.08 -8.42
CA LYS A 150 -5.19 -23.73 -6.99
C LYS A 150 -3.79 -23.41 -6.49
N LEU A 151 -3.37 -22.16 -6.68
CA LEU A 151 -2.01 -21.74 -6.42
C LEU A 151 -1.81 -21.36 -4.94
N PRO A 152 -0.82 -21.96 -4.24
CA PRO A 152 -0.47 -21.55 -2.89
C PRO A 152 -0.14 -20.07 -2.82
N SER A 153 -0.82 -19.36 -1.93
CA SER A 153 -0.77 -17.91 -1.91
C SER A 153 -0.74 -17.36 -0.49
N VAL A 154 0.07 -16.33 -0.30
CA VAL A 154 -0.02 -15.47 0.89
C VAL A 154 -1.31 -14.66 0.78
N THR A 155 -2.24 -14.96 1.69
CA THR A 155 -3.57 -14.32 1.74
C THR A 155 -3.77 -13.46 2.98
N LYS A 156 -2.89 -13.59 3.97
CA LYS A 156 -2.89 -12.79 5.19
C LYS A 156 -1.48 -12.30 5.50
N ALA A 157 -1.34 -11.08 5.99
CA ALA A 157 -0.06 -10.54 6.43
C ALA A 157 0.56 -11.39 7.57
N LYS A 158 -0.30 -12.02 8.39
CA LYS A 158 0.12 -12.94 9.47
C LYS A 158 0.96 -14.11 8.95
N ASP A 159 0.69 -14.59 7.74
CA ASP A 159 1.44 -15.71 7.13
C ASP A 159 2.93 -15.35 7.01
N LEU A 160 3.23 -14.11 6.58
CA LEU A 160 4.61 -13.60 6.49
C LEU A 160 5.21 -13.29 7.85
N ILE A 161 4.43 -12.65 8.73
CA ILE A 161 4.89 -12.28 10.07
C ILE A 161 5.31 -13.52 10.88
N GLN A 162 4.56 -14.62 10.76
CA GLN A 162 4.90 -15.88 11.43
C GLN A 162 6.07 -16.61 10.79
N ALA A 163 6.22 -16.51 9.47
CA ALA A 163 7.36 -17.06 8.74
C ALA A 163 8.67 -16.29 9.04
N GLY A 164 8.58 -15.00 9.35
CA GLY A 164 9.75 -14.15 9.60
C GLY A 164 10.58 -13.96 8.32
N ALA A 165 11.89 -14.16 8.40
CA ALA A 165 12.79 -13.91 7.28
C ALA A 165 12.63 -14.91 6.12
N HIS A 166 12.05 -16.10 6.35
CA HIS A 166 11.95 -17.14 5.34
C HIS A 166 10.59 -17.87 5.36
N LEU A 167 9.94 -17.94 4.20
CA LEU A 167 8.75 -18.75 3.97
C LEU A 167 9.16 -20.04 3.24
N HIS A 168 9.32 -21.13 4.01
CA HIS A 168 9.85 -22.40 3.50
C HIS A 168 8.80 -23.39 2.99
N SER A 169 7.53 -23.24 3.39
CA SER A 169 6.48 -24.20 3.06
C SER A 169 5.20 -23.50 2.64
N THR A 170 4.42 -24.20 1.82
CA THR A 170 3.09 -23.77 1.40
C THR A 170 1.97 -24.45 2.18
N GLU A 171 2.27 -25.36 3.10
CA GLU A 171 1.26 -26.20 3.79
C GLU A 171 0.20 -25.37 4.51
N VAL A 172 0.62 -24.32 5.21
CA VAL A 172 -0.27 -23.43 5.97
C VAL A 172 -0.94 -22.36 5.10
N LEU A 173 -0.50 -22.22 3.84
CA LEU A 173 -1.01 -21.20 2.94
C LEU A 173 -2.34 -21.62 2.34
N ARG A 174 -3.25 -20.67 2.22
CA ARG A 174 -4.47 -20.89 1.42
C ARG A 174 -4.11 -21.01 -0.06
N ARG A 175 -5.00 -21.64 -0.83
CA ARG A 175 -4.88 -21.68 -2.29
C ARG A 175 -5.78 -20.61 -2.89
N VAL A 176 -5.26 -19.85 -3.84
CA VAL A 176 -6.07 -18.93 -4.66
C VAL A 176 -6.30 -19.61 -6.01
N ILE A 177 -7.55 -19.59 -6.43
CA ILE A 177 -8.00 -20.10 -7.72
C ILE A 177 -7.60 -19.06 -8.76
N ASP A 178 -6.72 -19.43 -9.68
CA ASP A 178 -6.31 -18.59 -10.79
C ASP A 178 -6.47 -19.36 -12.10
N LEU A 179 -7.47 -18.94 -12.87
CA LEU A 179 -7.79 -19.50 -14.18
C LEU A 179 -7.19 -18.61 -15.28
N PRO A 180 -6.62 -19.19 -16.35
CA PRO A 180 -6.23 -18.40 -17.50
C PRO A 180 -7.46 -17.80 -18.20
N ALA A 181 -7.26 -16.73 -18.96
CA ALA A 181 -8.32 -16.13 -19.75
C ALA A 181 -8.87 -17.10 -20.80
N GLU A 182 -7.97 -17.83 -21.46
CA GLU A 182 -8.29 -18.87 -22.43
C GLU A 182 -8.26 -20.25 -21.74
N LEU A 183 -9.29 -21.06 -21.93
CA LEU A 183 -9.41 -22.39 -21.30
C LEU A 183 -8.98 -23.54 -22.23
N ASP A 184 -8.38 -23.19 -23.38
CA ASP A 184 -7.54 -23.98 -24.31
C ASP A 184 -7.04 -25.32 -23.77
N ASP A 185 -6.19 -25.18 -22.77
CA ASP A 185 -5.28 -26.23 -22.33
C ASP A 185 -5.91 -27.19 -21.31
N PHE A 186 -7.22 -27.09 -21.07
CA PHE A 186 -7.97 -27.97 -20.17
C PHE A 186 -8.64 -29.13 -20.90
N THR A 187 -8.55 -30.31 -20.30
CA THR A 187 -9.28 -31.49 -20.77
C THR A 187 -10.79 -31.26 -20.69
N LYS A 188 -11.57 -32.06 -21.43
CA LYS A 188 -13.03 -31.96 -21.43
C LYS A 188 -13.64 -32.06 -20.02
N GLU A 189 -13.10 -32.94 -19.18
CA GLU A 189 -13.57 -33.12 -17.81
C GLU A 189 -13.19 -31.93 -16.92
N GLU A 190 -11.96 -31.42 -17.02
CA GLU A 190 -11.55 -30.22 -16.27
C GLU A 190 -12.40 -29.00 -16.67
N ARG A 191 -12.65 -28.79 -17.97
CA ARG A 191 -13.51 -27.72 -18.47
C ARG A 191 -14.93 -27.83 -17.93
N ARG A 192 -15.48 -29.04 -17.82
CA ARG A 192 -16.82 -29.26 -17.22
C ARG A 192 -16.85 -28.77 -15.77
N ARG A 193 -15.83 -29.11 -14.98
CA ARG A 193 -15.73 -28.69 -13.57
C ARG A 193 -15.47 -27.19 -13.43
N ILE A 194 -14.61 -26.62 -14.28
CA ILE A 194 -14.37 -25.17 -14.34
C ILE A 194 -15.67 -24.45 -14.70
N SER A 195 -16.40 -24.91 -15.71
CA SER A 195 -17.67 -24.30 -16.12
C SER A 195 -18.70 -24.35 -14.99
N ALA A 196 -18.82 -25.47 -14.27
CA ALA A 196 -19.72 -25.57 -13.13
C ALA A 196 -19.34 -24.57 -12.01
N PHE A 197 -18.05 -24.46 -11.71
CA PHE A 197 -17.52 -23.48 -10.77
C PHE A 197 -17.81 -22.03 -11.22
N LEU A 198 -17.57 -21.69 -12.49
CA LEU A 198 -17.80 -20.35 -13.02
C LEU A 198 -19.29 -19.98 -13.01
N SER A 199 -20.18 -20.92 -13.32
CA SER A 199 -21.62 -20.71 -13.20
C SER A 199 -22.03 -20.42 -11.75
N TRP A 200 -21.50 -21.19 -10.79
CA TRP A 200 -21.72 -20.92 -9.37
C TRP A 200 -21.14 -19.57 -8.94
N ALA A 201 -19.91 -19.23 -9.36
CA ALA A 201 -19.26 -17.98 -9.01
C ALA A 201 -20.05 -16.77 -9.55
N LYS A 202 -20.58 -16.88 -10.77
CA LYS A 202 -21.45 -15.86 -11.38
C LYS A 202 -22.76 -15.67 -10.61
N LEU A 203 -23.40 -16.76 -10.18
CA LEU A 203 -24.59 -16.70 -9.32
C LEU A 203 -24.31 -16.00 -7.98
N ASN A 204 -23.07 -16.01 -7.51
CA ASN A 204 -22.61 -15.32 -6.30
C ASN A 204 -22.01 -13.93 -6.60
N GLY A 205 -22.25 -13.37 -7.79
CA GLY A 205 -21.87 -12.00 -8.15
C GLY A 205 -20.38 -11.78 -8.42
N ALA A 206 -19.59 -12.83 -8.67
CA ALA A 206 -18.16 -12.71 -8.94
C ALA A 206 -17.85 -11.76 -10.12
N ASP A 207 -18.66 -11.84 -11.17
CA ASP A 207 -18.55 -11.05 -12.40
C ASP A 207 -19.00 -9.60 -12.24
N GLN A 208 -19.74 -9.30 -11.16
CA GLN A 208 -20.28 -7.97 -10.89
C GLN A 208 -19.34 -7.09 -10.07
N SER A 209 -18.29 -7.66 -9.47
CA SER A 209 -17.31 -6.88 -8.72
C SER A 209 -16.61 -5.86 -9.62
N TYR A 210 -16.26 -4.68 -9.08
CA TYR A 210 -15.56 -3.64 -9.83
C TYR A 210 -14.32 -4.19 -10.56
N ILE A 211 -13.52 -4.99 -9.86
CA ILE A 211 -12.31 -5.60 -10.44
C ILE A 211 -12.65 -6.54 -11.60
N ALA A 212 -13.69 -7.37 -11.46
CA ALA A 212 -14.11 -8.32 -12.49
C ALA A 212 -14.59 -7.61 -13.77
N GLN A 213 -15.31 -6.50 -13.65
CA GLN A 213 -15.78 -5.68 -14.77
C GLN A 213 -14.64 -5.05 -15.60
N HIS A 214 -13.45 -4.91 -15.01
CA HIS A 214 -12.29 -4.30 -15.67
C HIS A 214 -11.26 -5.34 -16.17
N ARG A 215 -11.52 -6.65 -16.00
CA ARG A 215 -10.67 -7.73 -16.53
C ARG A 215 -11.11 -8.12 -17.94
N LYS A 216 -10.14 -8.51 -18.78
CA LYS A 216 -10.43 -9.12 -20.11
C LYS A 216 -11.35 -10.35 -19.97
N ALA A 217 -11.04 -11.20 -18.99
CA ALA A 217 -11.85 -12.33 -18.59
C ALA A 217 -12.16 -12.18 -17.10
N TRP A 218 -13.43 -12.00 -16.74
CA TRP A 218 -13.84 -11.68 -15.36
C TRP A 218 -13.35 -12.71 -14.33
N TRP A 219 -13.19 -13.97 -14.77
CA TRP A 219 -12.74 -15.10 -13.96
C TRP A 219 -11.23 -15.22 -13.78
N SER A 220 -10.41 -14.50 -14.54
CA SER A 220 -8.96 -14.62 -14.46
C SER A 220 -8.43 -13.65 -13.41
N VAL A 221 -8.04 -14.18 -12.23
CA VAL A 221 -7.49 -13.35 -11.15
C VAL A 221 -6.19 -12.69 -11.60
N GLY A 222 -5.33 -13.46 -12.27
CA GLY A 222 -4.08 -12.98 -12.86
C GLY A 222 -2.98 -12.84 -11.82
N LEU A 223 -2.73 -13.89 -11.01
CA LEU A 223 -1.66 -13.88 -10.03
C LEU A 223 -0.31 -13.78 -10.75
N LYS A 224 0.49 -12.78 -10.36
CA LYS A 224 1.87 -12.62 -10.85
C LYS A 224 2.74 -13.80 -10.42
N ALA A 225 3.85 -14.03 -11.15
CA ALA A 225 4.85 -15.03 -10.78
C ALA A 225 5.24 -14.90 -9.29
N PRO A 226 5.67 -16.00 -8.63
CA PRO A 226 6.13 -15.92 -7.25
C PRO A 226 7.22 -14.85 -7.11
N ALA A 227 7.05 -13.94 -6.17
CA ALA A 227 8.05 -12.91 -5.91
C ALA A 227 9.17 -13.51 -5.06
N PRO A 228 10.46 -13.27 -5.37
CA PRO A 228 11.58 -13.73 -4.55
C PRO A 228 11.54 -13.23 -3.10
N ILE A 229 11.11 -11.98 -2.91
CA ILE A 229 10.88 -11.39 -1.59
C ILE A 229 9.44 -10.88 -1.51
N LEU A 230 8.78 -11.23 -0.41
CA LEU A 230 7.45 -10.74 -0.05
C LEU A 230 7.57 -9.73 1.09
N CYS A 231 6.80 -8.64 1.03
CA CYS A 231 6.85 -7.56 2.00
C CYS A 231 5.43 -7.17 2.45
N THR A 232 5.18 -7.19 3.76
CA THR A 232 3.92 -6.64 4.29
C THR A 232 3.96 -5.11 4.21
N TYR A 233 2.86 -4.48 3.80
CA TYR A 233 2.82 -3.00 3.69
C TYR A 233 1.62 -2.36 4.42
N MET A 234 0.66 -3.16 4.87
CA MET A 234 -0.48 -2.71 5.68
C MET A 234 -0.46 -3.42 7.03
N ALA A 235 0.41 -2.97 7.93
CA ALA A 235 0.53 -3.53 9.28
C ALA A 235 0.84 -2.44 10.31
N ARG A 236 0.36 -2.63 11.55
CA ARG A 236 0.62 -1.72 12.68
C ARG A 236 2.04 -1.87 13.28
N ARG A 237 2.98 -2.37 12.49
CA ARG A 237 4.37 -2.71 12.86
C ARG A 237 5.29 -2.44 11.67
N PRO A 238 6.62 -2.42 11.86
CA PRO A 238 7.54 -2.37 10.73
C PRO A 238 7.23 -3.44 9.68
N PRO A 239 7.44 -3.14 8.39
CA PRO A 239 7.28 -4.12 7.32
C PRO A 239 8.08 -5.40 7.61
N GLN A 240 7.43 -6.56 7.48
CA GLN A 240 8.11 -7.85 7.43
C GLN A 240 8.54 -8.10 5.99
N PHE A 241 9.84 -8.25 5.77
CA PHE A 241 10.41 -8.78 4.54
C PHE A 241 10.69 -10.27 4.71
N THR A 242 10.29 -11.08 3.75
CA THR A 242 10.37 -12.54 3.81
C THR A 242 10.86 -13.08 2.48
N LEU A 243 11.92 -13.89 2.50
CA LEU A 243 12.32 -14.68 1.35
C LEU A 243 11.28 -15.76 1.07
N ASN A 244 10.84 -15.82 -0.18
CA ASN A 244 9.86 -16.80 -0.63
C ASN A 244 10.58 -18.03 -1.19
N ALA A 245 10.90 -18.99 -0.32
CA ALA A 245 11.61 -20.20 -0.69
C ALA A 245 10.68 -21.33 -1.19
N CYS A 246 9.37 -21.12 -1.17
CA CYS A 246 8.36 -22.12 -1.52
C CYS A 246 7.49 -21.73 -2.71
N ASP A 247 7.91 -20.73 -3.50
CA ASP A 247 7.23 -20.26 -4.70
C ASP A 247 5.77 -19.86 -4.47
N ALA A 248 5.45 -19.33 -3.29
CA ALA A 248 4.12 -18.84 -2.98
C ALA A 248 3.77 -17.62 -3.85
N ARG A 249 2.56 -17.60 -4.38
CA ARG A 249 1.94 -16.41 -4.98
C ARG A 249 1.45 -15.47 -3.85
N HIS A 250 0.93 -14.31 -4.20
CA HIS A 250 0.38 -13.39 -3.20
C HIS A 250 -0.73 -12.52 -3.79
N ILE A 251 -1.73 -12.24 -2.95
CA ILE A 251 -2.75 -11.23 -3.23
C ILE A 251 -2.33 -9.88 -2.63
N ASN A 252 -3.17 -8.85 -2.80
CA ASN A 252 -2.92 -7.46 -2.41
C ASN A 252 -2.74 -7.18 -0.90
N ILE A 253 -2.39 -8.20 -0.10
CA ILE A 253 -1.98 -8.10 1.30
C ILE A 253 -0.46 -7.88 1.45
N ALA A 254 0.30 -8.16 0.39
CA ALA A 254 1.75 -8.01 0.35
C ALA A 254 2.20 -7.35 -0.95
N HIS A 255 3.41 -6.82 -0.93
CA HIS A 255 4.18 -6.48 -2.12
C HIS A 255 5.15 -7.61 -2.46
N GLY A 256 5.35 -7.85 -3.74
CA GLY A 256 6.43 -8.65 -4.28
C GLY A 256 7.57 -7.77 -4.78
N LEU A 257 8.79 -8.09 -4.37
CA LEU A 257 10.02 -7.45 -4.84
C LEU A 257 10.71 -8.40 -5.82
N TYR A 258 10.91 -7.93 -7.05
CA TYR A 258 11.52 -8.68 -8.14
C TYR A 258 12.84 -8.02 -8.53
N PRO A 259 13.97 -8.73 -8.45
CA PRO A 259 15.26 -8.14 -8.77
C PRO A 259 15.27 -7.72 -10.26
N ARG A 260 15.80 -6.53 -10.54
CA ARG A 260 15.91 -6.00 -11.91
C ARG A 260 16.98 -6.71 -12.73
N GLN A 261 17.98 -7.23 -12.05
CA GLN A 261 19.09 -8.01 -12.60
C GLN A 261 19.35 -9.20 -11.66
N PRO A 262 19.91 -10.31 -12.16
CA PRO A 262 20.34 -11.41 -11.29
C PRO A 262 21.26 -10.90 -10.17
N LEU A 263 20.96 -11.29 -8.94
CA LEU A 263 21.77 -10.96 -7.76
C LEU A 263 22.66 -12.15 -7.43
N ALA A 264 23.87 -11.88 -6.93
CA ALA A 264 24.78 -12.93 -6.48
C ALA A 264 24.17 -13.76 -5.34
N ASP A 265 24.59 -15.02 -5.25
CA ASP A 265 24.06 -15.95 -4.26
C ASP A 265 24.18 -15.43 -2.82
N GLY A 266 23.13 -15.67 -2.04
CA GLY A 266 23.00 -15.19 -0.66
C GLY A 266 22.75 -13.68 -0.50
N THR A 267 22.84 -12.87 -1.56
CA THR A 267 22.59 -11.42 -1.48
C THR A 267 21.16 -11.11 -1.05
N MET A 268 20.18 -11.82 -1.59
CA MET A 268 18.77 -11.65 -1.21
C MET A 268 18.53 -11.94 0.27
N ALA A 269 19.17 -12.99 0.82
CA ALA A 269 19.03 -13.34 2.24
C ALA A 269 19.62 -12.26 3.15
N ARG A 270 20.85 -11.81 2.86
CA ARG A 270 21.49 -10.72 3.60
C ARG A 270 20.67 -9.43 3.53
N LEU A 271 20.12 -9.13 2.35
CA LEU A 271 19.26 -7.96 2.17
C LEU A 271 17.97 -8.06 3.00
N VAL A 272 17.30 -9.21 3.02
CA VAL A 272 16.09 -9.40 3.83
C VAL A 272 16.39 -9.26 5.33
N THR A 273 17.50 -9.82 5.81
CA THR A 273 17.95 -9.61 7.20
C THR A 273 18.17 -8.12 7.47
N TRP A 274 18.96 -7.45 6.63
CA TRP A 274 19.25 -6.03 6.79
C TRP A 274 17.98 -5.17 6.79
N LEU A 275 17.05 -5.42 5.86
CA LEU A 275 15.78 -4.69 5.78
C LEU A 275 14.93 -4.88 7.04
N ASN A 276 14.85 -6.10 7.57
CA ASN A 276 14.08 -6.36 8.79
C ASN A 276 14.71 -5.71 10.04
N GLU A 277 16.02 -5.47 10.05
CA GLU A 277 16.74 -4.84 11.16
C GLU A 277 16.76 -3.30 11.07
N ASN A 278 16.75 -2.74 9.86
CA ASN A 278 17.00 -1.31 9.63
C ASN A 278 15.76 -0.53 9.17
N VAL A 279 14.68 -1.19 8.77
CA VAL A 279 13.42 -0.53 8.36
C VAL A 279 12.45 -0.45 9.54
N ASN A 280 11.91 0.73 9.79
CA ASN A 280 10.93 0.98 10.84
C ASN A 280 9.62 1.56 10.25
N ARG A 281 8.62 1.83 11.11
CA ARG A 281 7.31 2.37 10.69
C ARG A 281 7.42 3.74 10.00
N GLY A 282 8.40 4.55 10.37
CA GLY A 282 8.67 5.87 9.78
C GLY A 282 9.54 5.84 8.53
N SER A 283 10.08 4.69 8.13
CA SER A 283 10.89 4.54 6.91
C SER A 283 10.06 4.59 5.62
N GLY A 284 8.74 4.45 5.73
CA GLY A 284 7.80 4.59 4.63
C GLY A 284 7.29 6.02 4.46
N ARG A 285 6.63 6.26 3.32
CA ARG A 285 5.75 7.42 3.16
C ARG A 285 4.41 7.08 3.84
N THR A 286 3.80 8.09 4.47
CA THR A 286 2.67 8.02 5.44
C THR A 286 1.71 6.86 5.27
#